data_AF-A0AA48HQX3-F1
#
_entry.id   AF-A0AA48HQX3-F1
#
_cell.length_a   1.000
_cell.length_b   1.000
_cell.length_c   1.000
_cell.angle_alpha   90.00
_cell.angle_beta   90.00
_cell.angle_gamma   90.00
#
_symmetry.space_group_name_H-M   'P 1'
#
loop_
_entity.id
_entity.type
_entity.pdbx_description
1 polymer ?
#
loop_
_entity_poly.entity_id
_entity_poly.type
_entity_poly.pdbx_seq_one_letter_code
_entity_poly.pdbx_strand_id
1 'polypeptide(L)'
;MMRGIGLPLLGLVAFAAAFGLLAGMRAVPPSETEIILEAAARYVAETGGAATECAGRPAPVPGVRLVVTCGEAWAMAVDDWGRPVDLPDMGPGT
;
A
#
# COMPACT_ATOMS: atom_id res chain seq x y z
N MET A 1 -19.06 32.37 34.14
CA MET A 1 -18.56 32.40 32.74
C MET A 1 -17.84 31.13 32.28
N MET A 2 -17.16 30.36 33.16
CA MET A 2 -16.45 29.12 32.76
C MET A 2 -17.32 27.95 32.25
N ARG A 3 -18.60 27.85 32.65
CA ARG A 3 -19.47 26.71 32.27
C ARG A 3 -19.93 26.72 30.81
N GLY A 4 -19.90 27.87 30.13
CA GLY A 4 -20.30 27.96 28.71
C GLY A 4 -19.24 27.48 27.72
N ILE A 5 -17.96 27.50 28.13
CA ILE A 5 -16.83 27.14 27.28
C ILE A 5 -16.52 25.64 27.35
N GLY A 6 -16.86 24.95 28.45
CA GLY A 6 -16.54 23.53 28.61
C GLY A 6 -17.12 22.62 27.52
N LEU A 7 -18.36 22.88 27.10
CA LEU A 7 -19.04 22.08 26.08
C LEU A 7 -18.39 22.20 24.68
N PRO A 8 -18.15 23.41 24.12
CA PRO A 8 -17.46 23.53 22.84
C PRO A 8 -16.02 23.02 22.90
N LEU A 9 -15.32 23.20 24.02
CA LEU A 9 -13.93 22.73 24.18
C LEU A 9 -13.87 21.19 24.20
N LEU A 10 -14.79 20.54 24.91
CA LEU A 10 -14.92 19.08 24.92
C LEU A 10 -15.29 18.53 23.53
N GLY A 11 -16.17 19.22 22.80
CA GLY A 11 -16.48 18.89 21.41
C GLY A 11 -15.26 18.98 20.50
N LEU A 12 -14.44 20.02 20.65
CA LEU A 12 -13.24 20.22 19.84
C LEU A 12 -12.17 19.16 20.14
N VAL A 13 -11.98 18.80 21.41
CA VAL A 13 -11.07 17.71 21.83
C VAL A 13 -11.56 16.37 21.30
N ALA A 14 -12.84 16.05 21.44
CA ALA A 14 -13.40 14.81 20.93
C ALA A 14 -13.28 14.71 19.41
N PHE A 15 -13.54 15.80 18.69
CA PHE A 15 -13.37 15.87 17.25
C PHE A 15 -11.90 15.68 16.83
N ALA A 16 -10.97 16.38 17.47
CA ALA A 16 -9.54 16.23 17.19
C ALA A 16 -9.04 14.81 17.47
N ALA A 17 -9.48 14.20 18.58
CA ALA A 17 -9.15 12.82 18.92
C ALA A 17 -9.71 11.84 17.88
N ALA A 18 -10.98 11.97 17.51
CA ALA A 18 -11.61 11.13 16.50
C ALA A 18 -10.90 11.27 15.14
N PHE A 19 -10.59 12.50 14.72
CA PHE A 19 -9.87 12.76 13.48
C PHE A 19 -8.46 12.18 13.50
N GLY A 20 -7.72 12.37 14.59
CA GLY A 20 -6.37 11.81 14.76
C GLY A 20 -6.36 10.28 14.73
N LEU A 21 -7.32 9.63 15.40
CA LEU A 21 -7.50 8.18 15.36
C LEU A 21 -7.80 7.69 13.93
N LEU A 22 -8.73 8.34 13.25
CA LEU A 22 -9.14 7.98 11.90
C LEU A 22 -8.00 8.16 10.89
N ALA A 23 -7.21 9.22 11.04
CA ALA A 23 -6.04 9.50 10.22
C ALA A 23 -4.91 8.49 10.50
N GLY A 24 -4.63 8.21 11.78
CA GLY A 24 -3.61 7.25 12.19
C GLY A 24 -3.91 5.83 11.68
N MET A 25 -5.17 5.39 11.76
CA MET A 25 -5.59 4.10 11.20
C MET A 25 -5.38 4.00 9.68
N ARG A 26 -5.49 5.10 8.94
CA ARG A 26 -5.27 5.13 7.48
C ARG A 26 -3.82 5.33 7.07
N ALA A 27 -2.95 5.71 8.01
CA ALA A 27 -1.53 5.94 7.77
C ALA A 27 -0.69 4.66 7.88
N VAL A 28 -1.31 3.50 8.12
CA VAL A 28 -0.61 2.22 8.15
C VAL A 28 -0.43 1.72 6.71
N PRO A 29 0.82 1.50 6.26
CA PRO A 29 1.05 0.94 4.94
C PRO A 29 0.50 -0.48 4.85
N PRO A 30 0.02 -0.90 3.66
CA PRO A 30 -0.51 -2.25 3.47
C PRO A 30 0.56 -3.30 3.77
N SER A 31 0.07 -4.45 4.22
CA SER A 31 0.90 -5.62 4.44
C SER A 31 1.41 -6.19 3.10
N GLU A 32 2.53 -6.91 3.12
CA GLU A 32 3.07 -7.53 1.90
C GLU A 32 2.06 -8.48 1.25
N THR A 33 1.31 -9.22 2.07
CA THR A 33 0.25 -10.12 1.59
C THR A 33 -0.86 -9.37 0.85
N GLU A 34 -1.35 -8.26 1.38
CA GLU A 34 -2.37 -7.45 0.71
C GLU A 34 -1.89 -6.90 -0.63
N ILE A 35 -0.63 -6.44 -0.67
CA ILE A 35 0.01 -5.97 -1.90
C ILE A 35 0.06 -7.08 -2.95
N ILE A 36 0.48 -8.30 -2.56
CA ILE A 36 0.55 -9.45 -3.47
C ILE A 36 -0.83 -9.85 -3.97
N LEU A 37 -1.85 -9.87 -3.09
CA LEU A 37 -3.21 -10.24 -3.45
C LEU A 37 -3.83 -9.25 -4.45
N GLU A 38 -3.60 -7.94 -4.27
CA GLU A 38 -4.06 -6.91 -5.20
C GLU A 38 -3.37 -7.04 -6.56
N ALA A 39 -2.05 -7.27 -6.56
CA ALA A 39 -1.30 -7.52 -7.79
C ALA A 39 -1.77 -8.79 -8.51
N ALA A 40 -2.06 -9.86 -7.78
CA ALA A 40 -2.59 -11.10 -8.32
C ALA A 40 -4.00 -10.92 -8.90
N ALA A 41 -4.87 -10.15 -8.23
CA ALA A 41 -6.21 -9.83 -8.74
C ALA A 41 -6.13 -9.09 -10.08
N ARG A 42 -5.20 -8.14 -10.21
CA ARG A 42 -4.93 -7.45 -11.48
C ARG A 42 -4.40 -8.41 -12.55
N TYR A 43 -3.44 -9.28 -12.22
CA TYR A 43 -2.94 -10.29 -13.15
C TYR A 43 -4.08 -11.17 -13.69
N VAL A 44 -4.96 -11.67 -12.81
CA VAL A 44 -6.14 -12.47 -13.20
C VAL A 44 -7.07 -11.67 -14.11
N ALA A 45 -7.32 -10.40 -13.81
CA ALA A 45 -8.17 -9.53 -14.62
C ALA A 45 -7.59 -9.23 -16.01
N GLU A 46 -6.27 -9.08 -16.12
CA GLU A 46 -5.58 -8.74 -17.36
C GLU A 46 -5.33 -9.96 -18.26
N THR A 47 -4.99 -11.10 -17.66
CA THR A 47 -4.48 -12.27 -18.39
C THR A 47 -5.41 -13.48 -18.35
N GLY A 48 -6.33 -13.54 -17.38
CA GLY A 48 -7.12 -14.74 -17.09
C GLY A 48 -6.33 -15.87 -16.41
N GLY A 49 -5.08 -15.63 -16.00
CA GLY A 49 -4.26 -16.59 -15.26
C GLY A 49 -4.75 -16.85 -13.83
N ALA A 50 -4.01 -17.66 -13.06
CA ALA A 50 -4.39 -18.01 -11.70
C ALA A 50 -3.63 -17.17 -10.67
N ALA A 51 -4.33 -16.66 -9.64
CA ALA A 51 -3.70 -15.88 -8.56
C ALA A 51 -2.59 -16.64 -7.81
N THR A 52 -2.64 -17.98 -7.82
CA THR A 52 -1.63 -18.86 -7.22
C THR A 52 -0.30 -18.89 -7.98
N GLU A 53 -0.26 -18.33 -9.19
CA GLU A 53 0.98 -18.20 -9.99
C GLU A 53 1.80 -16.97 -9.60
N CYS A 54 1.30 -16.16 -8.66
CA CYS A 54 1.94 -14.94 -8.21
C CYS A 54 2.81 -15.16 -6.96
N ALA A 55 4.01 -14.60 -7.00
CA ALA A 55 4.92 -14.55 -5.86
C ALA A 55 5.51 -13.14 -5.72
N GLY A 56 5.56 -12.65 -4.48
CA GLY A 56 6.25 -11.41 -4.13
C GLY A 56 7.68 -11.67 -3.68
N ARG A 57 8.64 -10.90 -4.19
CA ARG A 57 10.03 -10.89 -3.72
C ARG A 57 10.45 -9.47 -3.34
N PRO A 58 11.12 -9.26 -2.18
CA PRO A 58 11.68 -7.96 -1.84
C PRO A 58 12.80 -7.58 -2.82
N ALA A 59 12.84 -6.32 -3.24
CA ALA A 59 13.85 -5.81 -4.15
C ALA A 59 14.85 -4.91 -3.40
N PRO A 60 16.16 -4.99 -3.68
CA PRO A 60 17.17 -4.12 -3.06
C PRO A 60 17.22 -2.72 -3.70
N VAL A 61 16.15 -2.27 -4.37
CA VAL A 61 16.12 -1.03 -5.16
C VAL A 61 15.45 0.09 -4.36
N PRO A 62 16.07 1.27 -4.23
CA PRO A 62 15.45 2.41 -3.54
C PRO A 62 14.08 2.77 -4.14
N GLY A 63 13.06 2.87 -3.30
CA GLY A 63 11.69 3.19 -3.72
C GLY A 63 10.85 2.00 -4.20
N VAL A 64 11.43 0.79 -4.22
CA VAL A 64 10.72 -0.46 -4.51
C VAL A 64 10.70 -1.32 -3.25
N ARG A 65 9.51 -1.59 -2.73
CA ARG A 65 9.35 -2.49 -1.59
C ARG A 65 9.33 -3.94 -2.04
N LEU A 66 8.57 -4.23 -3.09
CA LEU A 66 8.30 -5.58 -3.55
C LEU A 66 8.25 -5.61 -5.08
N VAL A 67 8.66 -6.73 -5.65
CA VAL A 67 8.38 -7.08 -7.05
C VAL A 67 7.50 -8.31 -7.03
N VAL A 68 6.30 -8.20 -7.60
CA VAL A 68 5.36 -9.30 -7.76
C VAL A 68 5.51 -9.86 -9.16
N THR A 69 5.85 -11.14 -9.27
CA THR A 69 5.94 -11.87 -10.53
C THR A 69 4.81 -12.89 -10.60
N CYS A 70 4.09 -12.94 -11.71
CA CYS A 70 3.01 -13.88 -11.96
C CYS A 70 3.25 -14.62 -13.30
N GLY A 71 3.15 -15.95 -13.29
CA GLY A 71 3.44 -16.74 -14.49
C GLY A 71 4.85 -16.48 -15.04
N GLU A 72 5.03 -16.62 -16.36
CA GLU A 72 6.37 -16.52 -16.97
C GLU A 72 6.75 -15.10 -17.43
N ALA A 73 5.79 -14.24 -17.76
CA ALA A 73 6.05 -12.97 -18.45
C ALA A 73 5.39 -11.74 -17.80
N TRP A 74 4.77 -11.88 -16.62
CA TRP A 74 4.13 -10.77 -15.92
C TRP A 74 4.91 -10.43 -14.65
N ALA A 75 5.31 -9.16 -14.52
CA ALA A 75 6.01 -8.66 -13.36
C ALA A 75 5.61 -7.22 -13.07
N MET A 76 5.56 -6.88 -11.79
CA MET A 76 5.28 -5.53 -11.35
C MET A 76 6.08 -5.15 -10.10
N ALA A 77 6.81 -4.05 -10.17
CA ALA A 77 7.43 -3.43 -9.02
C ALA A 77 6.44 -2.49 -8.32
N VAL A 78 6.45 -2.50 -6.99
CA VAL A 78 5.55 -1.69 -6.18
C VAL A 78 6.27 -1.00 -5.02
N ASP A 79 5.79 0.19 -4.65
CA ASP A 79 6.28 0.98 -3.53
C ASP A 79 5.77 0.47 -2.16
N ASP A 80 6.09 1.20 -1.09
CA ASP A 80 5.64 0.88 0.27
C ASP A 80 4.12 0.81 0.45
N TRP A 81 3.38 1.41 -0.47
CA TRP A 81 1.92 1.50 -0.50
C TRP A 81 1.28 0.54 -1.51
N GLY A 82 2.08 -0.33 -2.16
CA GLY A 82 1.58 -1.25 -3.19
C GLY A 82 1.28 -0.57 -4.53
N ARG A 83 1.72 0.68 -4.74
CA ARG A 83 1.52 1.40 -5.99
C ARG A 83 2.57 1.00 -7.01
N PRO A 84 2.19 0.82 -8.30
CA PRO A 84 3.15 0.47 -9.34
C PRO A 84 4.21 1.57 -9.46
N VAL A 85 5.47 1.15 -9.54
CA VAL A 85 6.60 2.03 -9.81
C VAL A 85 7.33 1.53 -11.05
N ASP A 86 7.64 2.45 -11.94
CA ASP A 86 8.53 2.15 -13.04
C ASP A 86 9.93 1.96 -12.46
N LEU A 87 10.50 0.78 -12.67
CA LEU A 87 11.90 0.58 -12.40
C LEU A 87 12.66 1.50 -13.37
N PRO A 88 13.58 2.37 -12.91
CA PRO A 88 14.50 3.01 -13.83
C PRO A 88 15.21 1.90 -14.60
N ASP A 89 15.34 2.03 -15.92
CA ASP A 89 16.04 1.09 -16.79
C ASP A 89 17.42 0.77 -16.18
N MET A 90 17.50 -0.26 -15.34
CA MET A 90 18.75 -0.86 -14.95
C MET A 90 19.18 -1.62 -16.20
N GLY A 91 19.99 -0.96 -17.02
CA GLY A 91 20.70 -1.59 -18.11
C GLY A 91 21.28 -2.93 -17.66
N PRO A 92 21.38 -3.92 -18.57
CA PRO A 92 21.65 -5.31 -18.21
C PRO A 92 22.84 -5.39 -17.26
N GLY A 93 22.58 -5.84 -16.04
CA GLY A 93 23.61 -6.09 -15.04
C GLY A 93 24.54 -7.19 -15.56
N THR A 94 25.71 -6.78 -16.03
CA THR A 94 26.84 -7.66 -16.37
C THR A 94 27.56 -8.12 -15.12
#